data_AF-C7GWJ7-F1
#
_entry.id   AF-C7GWJ7-F1
#
_cell.length_a   1.000
_cell.length_b   1.000
_cell.length_c   1.000
_cell.angle_alpha   90.00
_cell.angle_beta   90.00
_cell.angle_gamma   90.00
#
_symmetry.space_group_name_H-M   'P 1'
#
loop_
_entity.id
_entity.type
_entity.pdbx_description
1 polymer ?
#
loop_
_entity_poly.entity_id
_entity_poly.type
_entity_poly.pdbx_seq_one_letter_code
_entity_poly.pdbx_strand_id
1 'polypeptide(L)'
;MSSSLSQTSKYQATSVVNGLLSNLLPGVPKIRANNGKTSVNNGSTAQLIDRNLKKRVQLQNRDVHKIKKKCKLVKKKQVKKHKLDKEQLEQLAKHQVLKKHQQEGTLTDHERKYLNKLIKRNSQNLRSWDLEEEVRDELEDIQQSILKDTVSTANTDRSKRRRFKRKQFKEDIKESDFVKDHRYPGLTPGLAPVGLSDEEDSSEED
;
A
#
# COMPACT_ATOMS: atom_id res chain seq x y z
N MET A 1 11.64 -20.82 58.73
CA MET A 1 12.17 -19.58 58.11
C MET A 1 13.67 -19.61 57.76
N SER A 2 14.47 -20.62 58.16
CA SER A 2 15.94 -20.63 57.93
C SER A 2 16.40 -21.08 56.52
N SER A 3 15.58 -21.86 55.80
CA SER A 3 15.99 -22.48 54.52
C SER A 3 16.11 -21.51 53.33
N SER A 4 15.37 -20.39 53.33
CA SER A 4 15.39 -19.40 52.23
C SER A 4 16.68 -18.56 52.21
N LEU A 5 17.26 -18.24 53.38
CA LEU A 5 18.54 -17.53 53.46
C LEU A 5 19.71 -18.37 52.90
N SER A 6 19.69 -19.69 53.11
CA SER A 6 20.73 -20.58 52.57
C SER A 6 20.69 -20.67 51.04
N GLN A 7 19.49 -20.73 50.45
CA GLN A 7 19.33 -20.82 49.00
C GLN A 7 19.72 -19.52 48.28
N THR A 8 19.35 -18.37 48.84
CA THR A 8 19.74 -17.05 48.29
C THR A 8 21.25 -16.84 48.35
N SER A 9 21.89 -17.19 49.47
CA SER A 9 23.35 -17.16 49.60
C SER A 9 24.06 -18.08 48.58
N LYS A 10 23.60 -19.32 48.41
CA LYS A 10 24.11 -20.24 47.38
C LYS A 10 23.92 -19.67 45.97
N TYR A 11 22.79 -19.04 45.69
CA TYR A 11 22.53 -18.42 44.40
C TYR A 11 23.45 -17.22 44.14
N GLN A 12 23.67 -16.36 45.14
CA GLN A 12 24.62 -15.24 45.05
C GLN A 12 26.05 -15.75 44.85
N ALA A 13 26.50 -16.74 45.63
CA ALA A 13 27.82 -17.33 45.49
C ALA A 13 28.03 -17.95 44.10
N THR A 14 27.06 -18.73 43.62
CA THR A 14 27.13 -19.30 42.25
C THR A 14 27.10 -18.22 41.17
N SER A 15 26.37 -17.11 41.37
CA SER A 15 26.37 -15.96 40.45
C SER A 15 27.74 -15.26 40.41
N VAL A 16 28.36 -14.99 41.57
CA VAL A 16 29.71 -14.39 41.67
C VAL A 16 30.75 -15.30 41.01
N VAL A 17 30.72 -16.60 41.32
CA VAL A 17 31.61 -17.59 40.71
C VAL A 17 31.41 -17.65 39.19
N ASN A 18 30.17 -17.68 38.71
CA ASN A 18 29.87 -17.64 37.28
C ASN A 18 30.37 -16.34 36.62
N GLY A 19 30.27 -15.20 37.31
CA GLY A 19 30.82 -13.92 36.86
C GLY A 19 32.33 -13.97 36.70
N LEU A 20 33.04 -14.41 37.73
CA LEU A 20 34.51 -14.57 37.72
C LEU A 20 34.97 -15.56 36.64
N LEU A 21 34.33 -16.73 36.55
CA LEU A 21 34.64 -17.73 35.53
C LEU A 21 34.43 -17.20 34.12
N SER A 22 33.36 -16.41 33.89
CA SER A 22 33.10 -15.82 32.58
C SER A 22 34.12 -14.76 32.16
N ASN A 23 34.73 -14.07 33.14
CA ASN A 23 35.75 -13.05 32.92
C ASN A 23 37.14 -13.68 32.66
N LEU A 24 37.49 -14.72 33.42
CA LEU A 24 38.78 -15.40 33.32
C LEU A 24 38.85 -16.39 32.13
N LEU A 25 37.75 -17.09 31.85
CA LEU A 25 37.72 -18.18 30.87
C LEU A 25 36.53 -18.02 29.91
N PRO A 26 36.77 -17.61 28.66
CA PRO A 26 35.71 -17.52 27.67
C PRO A 26 35.20 -18.91 27.30
N GLY A 27 33.89 -19.13 27.44
CA GLY A 27 33.21 -20.38 27.07
C GLY A 27 32.94 -21.34 28.23
N VAL A 28 33.18 -20.94 29.48
CA VAL A 28 32.80 -21.76 30.64
C VAL A 28 31.26 -21.84 30.75
N PRO A 29 30.68 -23.06 30.78
CA PRO A 29 29.26 -23.22 31.01
C PRO A 29 28.89 -22.71 32.42
N LYS A 30 27.78 -21.98 32.53
CA LYS A 30 27.30 -21.47 33.82
C LYS A 30 27.04 -22.66 34.76
N ILE A 31 27.67 -22.65 35.93
CA ILE A 31 27.42 -23.60 37.01
C ILE A 31 25.98 -23.37 37.47
N ARG A 32 25.12 -24.36 37.23
CA ARG A 32 23.77 -24.42 37.82
C ARG A 32 23.87 -25.21 39.12
N ALA A 33 23.19 -24.74 40.16
CA ALA A 33 23.04 -25.48 41.40
C ALA A 33 22.14 -26.72 41.16
N ASN A 34 22.66 -27.72 40.48
CA ASN A 34 22.00 -29.01 40.33
C ASN A 34 22.34 -29.88 41.55
N ASN A 35 21.32 -30.31 42.28
CA ASN A 35 21.42 -31.32 43.36
C ASN A 35 21.67 -32.75 42.83
N GLY A 36 22.22 -32.89 41.62
CA GLY A 36 22.47 -34.18 40.98
C GLY A 36 23.79 -34.76 41.43
N LYS A 37 23.76 -35.94 42.06
CA LYS A 37 24.95 -36.74 42.39
C LYS A 37 25.70 -37.08 41.09
N THR A 38 26.69 -36.28 40.72
CA THR A 38 27.64 -36.66 39.67
C THR A 38 28.62 -37.65 40.27
N SER A 39 28.64 -38.87 39.76
CA SER A 39 29.68 -39.87 40.02
C SER A 39 31.05 -39.24 39.79
N VAL A 40 31.81 -39.05 40.88
CA VAL A 40 33.17 -38.54 40.83
C VAL A 40 34.08 -39.75 40.64
N ASN A 41 34.62 -39.92 39.44
CA ASN A 41 35.73 -40.84 39.24
C ASN A 41 36.94 -40.29 40.00
N ASN A 42 37.13 -40.78 41.22
CA ASN A 42 38.23 -40.46 42.12
C ASN A 42 39.53 -41.10 41.59
N GLY A 43 40.12 -40.50 40.55
CA GLY A 43 41.53 -40.71 40.28
C GLY A 43 42.37 -40.12 41.42
N SER A 44 43.57 -40.65 41.64
CA SER A 44 44.53 -40.06 42.59
C SER A 44 44.67 -38.55 42.32
N THR A 45 44.87 -37.75 43.36
CA THR A 45 45.03 -36.29 43.26
C THR A 45 46.06 -35.92 42.18
N ALA A 46 47.14 -36.69 42.05
CA ALA A 46 48.13 -36.54 41.00
C ALA A 46 47.56 -36.75 39.57
N GLN A 47 46.71 -37.75 39.36
CA GLN A 47 46.04 -37.98 38.07
C GLN A 47 45.07 -36.86 37.72
N LEU A 48 44.36 -36.30 38.72
CA LEU A 48 43.50 -35.14 38.51
C LEU A 48 44.32 -33.90 38.13
N ILE A 49 45.48 -33.69 38.76
CA ILE A 49 46.40 -32.60 38.43
C ILE A 49 46.94 -32.75 37.00
N ASP A 50 47.43 -33.93 36.61
CA ASP A 50 47.92 -34.19 35.25
C ASP A 50 46.82 -33.96 34.19
N ARG A 51 45.61 -34.50 34.42
CA ARG A 51 44.46 -34.27 33.53
C ARG A 51 44.12 -32.79 33.41
N ASN A 52 44.17 -32.04 34.50
CA ASN A 52 43.89 -30.60 34.49
C ASN A 52 45.00 -29.79 33.81
N LEU A 53 46.27 -30.17 33.97
CA LEU A 53 47.40 -29.55 33.26
C LEU A 53 47.30 -29.78 31.75
N LYS A 54 47.02 -31.01 31.31
CA LYS A 54 46.78 -31.32 29.88
C LYS A 54 45.62 -30.51 29.31
N LYS A 55 44.50 -30.41 30.04
CA LYS A 55 43.37 -29.55 29.65
C LYS A 55 43.75 -28.06 29.59
N ARG A 56 44.57 -27.58 30.53
CA ARG A 56 45.05 -26.18 30.53
C ARG A 56 45.85 -25.87 29.26
N VAL A 57 46.78 -26.74 28.87
CA VAL A 57 47.56 -26.57 27.62
C VAL A 57 46.63 -26.56 26.40
N GLN A 58 45.66 -27.48 26.34
CA GLN A 58 44.65 -27.49 25.28
C GLN A 58 43.82 -26.19 25.24
N LEU A 59 43.45 -25.64 26.41
CA LEU A 59 42.71 -24.38 26.52
C LEU A 59 43.58 -23.16 26.15
N GLN A 60 44.86 -23.16 26.50
CA GLN A 60 45.81 -22.10 26.10
C GLN A 60 46.02 -22.07 24.58
N ASN A 61 45.99 -23.23 23.91
CA ASN A 61 46.05 -23.34 22.46
C ASN A 61 44.75 -22.90 21.75
N ARG A 62 43.63 -22.71 22.48
CA ARG A 62 42.41 -22.19 21.86
C ARG A 62 42.58 -20.71 21.61
N ASP A 63 42.28 -20.29 20.39
CA ASP A 63 42.24 -18.88 20.00
C ASP A 63 41.04 -18.17 20.69
N VAL A 64 41.29 -17.77 21.94
CA VAL A 64 40.37 -17.02 22.80
C VAL A 64 39.84 -15.78 22.08
N HIS A 65 40.69 -15.13 21.29
CA HIS A 65 40.31 -13.93 20.55
C HIS A 65 39.27 -14.24 19.47
N LYS A 66 39.46 -15.30 18.67
CA LYS A 66 38.46 -15.75 17.68
C LYS A 66 37.13 -16.13 18.33
N ILE A 67 37.16 -16.83 19.48
CA ILE A 67 35.93 -17.21 20.20
C ILE A 67 35.20 -15.97 20.72
N LYS A 68 35.90 -15.05 21.40
CA LYS A 68 35.33 -13.78 21.88
C LYS A 68 34.75 -12.94 20.74
N LYS A 69 35.45 -12.87 19.60
CA LYS A 69 34.98 -12.18 18.38
C LYS A 69 33.69 -12.81 17.84
N LYS A 70 33.63 -14.14 17.71
CA LYS A 70 32.41 -14.86 17.29
C LYS A 70 31.24 -14.62 18.26
N CYS A 71 31.46 -14.71 19.57
CA CYS A 71 30.42 -14.42 20.57
C CYS A 71 29.93 -12.96 20.49
N LYS A 72 30.82 -12.00 20.30
CA LYS A 72 30.46 -10.57 20.12
C LYS A 72 29.62 -10.36 18.86
N LEU A 73 29.96 -11.02 17.76
CA LEU A 73 29.18 -10.97 16.51
C LEU A 73 27.78 -11.55 16.68
N VAL A 74 27.65 -12.70 17.35
CA VAL A 74 26.34 -13.32 17.64
C VAL A 74 25.48 -12.40 18.51
N LYS A 75 26.04 -11.84 19.59
CA LYS A 75 25.34 -10.86 20.42
C LYS A 75 24.90 -9.63 19.62
N LYS A 76 25.78 -9.07 18.76
CA LYS A 76 25.44 -7.94 17.88
C LYS A 76 24.29 -8.28 16.92
N LYS A 77 24.27 -9.48 16.34
CA LYS A 77 23.17 -9.95 15.48
C LYS A 77 21.86 -10.06 16.26
N GLN A 78 21.89 -10.62 17.47
CA GLN A 78 20.70 -10.73 18.32
C GLN A 78 20.12 -9.37 18.70
N VAL A 79 20.97 -8.42 19.11
CA VAL A 79 20.55 -7.05 19.44
C VAL A 79 19.94 -6.34 18.22
N LYS A 80 20.58 -6.48 17.04
CA LYS A 80 20.04 -5.93 15.79
C LYS A 80 18.68 -6.51 15.44
N LYS A 81 18.51 -7.85 15.55
CA LYS A 81 17.24 -8.51 15.30
C LYS A 81 16.15 -7.98 16.24
N HIS A 82 16.41 -7.96 17.54
CA HIS A 82 15.46 -7.42 18.53
C HIS A 82 15.09 -5.96 18.27
N LYS A 83 16.04 -5.13 17.81
CA LYS A 83 15.76 -3.75 17.43
C LYS A 83 14.80 -3.67 16.24
N LEU A 84 15.02 -4.47 15.19
CA LEU A 84 14.15 -4.54 14.02
C LEU A 84 12.75 -5.06 14.38
N ASP A 85 12.67 -6.12 15.18
CA ASP A 85 11.39 -6.69 15.63
C ASP A 85 10.59 -5.63 16.44
N LYS A 86 11.27 -4.85 17.30
CA LYS A 86 10.66 -3.75 18.05
C LYS A 86 10.18 -2.62 17.13
N GLU A 87 11.00 -2.21 16.16
CA GLU A 87 10.65 -1.18 15.18
C GLU A 87 9.42 -1.59 14.34
N GLN A 88 9.34 -2.86 13.93
CA GLN A 88 8.18 -3.41 13.22
C GLN A 88 6.93 -3.40 14.09
N LEU A 89 7.04 -3.82 15.36
CA LEU A 89 5.93 -3.78 16.30
C LEU A 89 5.43 -2.34 16.52
N GLU A 90 6.34 -1.38 16.70
CA GLU A 90 6.00 0.04 16.82
C GLU A 90 5.31 0.58 15.56
N GLN A 91 5.75 0.17 14.35
CA GLN A 91 5.09 0.54 13.10
C GLN A 91 3.68 -0.04 12.99
N LEU A 92 3.48 -1.31 13.37
CA LEU A 92 2.15 -1.93 13.39
C LEU A 92 1.22 -1.24 14.38
N ALA A 93 1.71 -0.92 15.57
CA ALA A 93 0.95 -0.17 16.57
C ALA A 93 0.56 1.23 16.05
N LYS A 94 1.52 1.96 15.44
CA LYS A 94 1.25 3.26 14.81
C LYS A 94 0.19 3.15 13.71
N HIS A 95 0.25 2.13 12.87
CA HIS A 95 -0.74 1.90 11.83
C HIS A 95 -2.14 1.62 12.41
N GLN A 96 -2.23 0.80 13.47
CA GLN A 96 -3.50 0.54 14.14
C GLN A 96 -4.11 1.81 14.76
N VAL A 97 -3.29 2.63 15.41
CA VAL A 97 -3.74 3.92 15.97
C VAL A 97 -4.22 4.86 14.85
N LEU A 98 -3.44 5.02 13.78
CA LEU A 98 -3.83 5.82 12.62
C LEU A 98 -5.15 5.35 12.00
N LYS A 99 -5.34 4.03 11.87
CA LYS A 99 -6.58 3.46 11.33
C LYS A 99 -7.78 3.79 12.23
N LYS A 100 -7.61 3.73 13.55
CA LYS A 100 -8.66 4.11 14.52
C LYS A 100 -8.99 5.60 14.43
N HIS A 101 -7.99 6.47 14.50
CA HIS A 101 -8.19 7.92 14.39
C HIS A 101 -8.81 8.33 13.04
N GLN A 102 -8.49 7.61 11.96
CA GLN A 102 -9.13 7.84 10.66
C GLN A 102 -10.60 7.42 10.67
N GLN A 103 -10.95 6.29 11.31
CA GLN A 103 -12.33 5.81 11.42
C GLN A 103 -13.19 6.71 12.32
N GLU A 104 -12.62 7.21 13.41
CA GLU A 104 -13.29 8.10 14.36
C GLU A 104 -13.29 9.57 13.90
N GLY A 105 -12.51 9.93 12.88
CA GLY A 105 -12.35 11.31 12.41
C GLY A 105 -11.47 12.19 13.31
N THR A 106 -10.77 11.61 14.29
CA THR A 106 -9.94 12.28 15.30
C THR A 106 -8.46 12.40 14.89
N LEU A 107 -8.19 12.46 13.59
CA LEU A 107 -6.83 12.47 13.03
C LEU A 107 -6.07 13.76 13.40
N THR A 108 -4.91 13.62 14.05
CA THR A 108 -4.07 14.76 14.44
C THR A 108 -3.38 15.40 13.22
N ASP A 109 -2.98 16.67 13.30
CA ASP A 109 -2.27 17.35 12.19
C ASP A 109 -0.99 16.65 11.75
N HIS A 110 -0.21 16.11 12.70
CA HIS A 110 0.99 15.33 12.41
C HIS A 110 0.64 14.04 11.64
N GLU A 111 -0.44 13.36 12.03
CA GLU A 111 -0.92 12.14 11.39
C GLU A 111 -1.45 12.42 9.99
N ARG A 112 -2.16 13.52 9.80
CA ARG A 112 -2.61 14.02 8.49
C ARG A 112 -1.42 14.32 7.58
N LYS A 113 -0.39 15.01 8.09
CA LYS A 113 0.84 15.30 7.34
C LYS A 113 1.58 14.01 6.96
N TYR A 114 1.65 13.05 7.88
CA TYR A 114 2.23 11.74 7.63
C TYR A 114 1.47 10.98 6.54
N LEU A 115 0.13 10.94 6.63
CA LEU A 115 -0.74 10.29 5.65
C LEU A 115 -0.62 10.94 4.27
N ASN A 116 -0.60 12.28 4.18
CA ASN A 116 -0.39 13.00 2.92
C ASN A 116 0.97 12.67 2.29
N LYS A 117 2.03 12.55 3.09
CA LYS A 117 3.35 12.12 2.60
C LYS A 117 3.32 10.69 2.07
N LEU A 118 2.60 9.79 2.75
CA LEU A 118 2.41 8.41 2.33
C LEU A 118 1.60 8.32 1.03
N ILE A 119 0.51 9.06 0.92
CA ILE A 119 -0.32 9.17 -0.29
C ILE A 119 0.53 9.70 -1.45
N LYS A 120 1.30 10.78 -1.26
CA LYS A 120 2.17 11.32 -2.31
C LYS A 120 3.17 10.27 -2.81
N ARG A 121 3.86 9.57 -1.91
CA ARG A 121 4.81 8.51 -2.27
C ARG A 121 4.13 7.36 -3.02
N ASN A 122 2.98 6.90 -2.53
CA ASN A 122 2.25 5.80 -3.16
C ASN A 122 1.69 6.22 -4.53
N SER A 123 1.15 7.44 -4.64
CA SER A 123 0.65 7.98 -5.91
C SER A 123 1.75 8.11 -6.96
N GLN A 124 2.95 8.53 -6.55
CA GLN A 124 4.11 8.59 -7.44
C GLN A 124 4.54 7.19 -7.89
N ASN A 125 4.60 6.23 -6.95
CA ASN A 125 4.93 4.84 -7.27
C ASN A 125 3.86 4.14 -8.13
N LEU A 126 2.58 4.53 -8.04
CA LEU A 126 1.52 4.01 -8.90
C LEU A 126 1.57 4.65 -10.29
N ARG A 127 1.79 5.96 -10.35
CA ARG A 127 1.94 6.72 -11.61
C ARG A 127 3.22 6.38 -12.36
N SER A 128 4.27 5.90 -11.69
CA SER A 128 5.51 5.49 -12.37
C SER A 128 5.36 4.22 -13.21
N TRP A 129 4.27 3.47 -13.05
CA TRP A 129 3.89 2.37 -13.95
C TRP A 129 3.00 2.83 -15.10
N ASP A 130 2.50 4.06 -15.02
CA ASP A 130 1.72 4.67 -16.07
C ASP A 130 2.66 5.20 -17.16
N LEU A 131 2.16 5.36 -18.37
CA LEU A 131 2.97 5.81 -19.50
C LEU A 131 3.51 7.22 -19.23
N GLU A 132 4.78 7.41 -19.60
CA GLU A 132 5.40 8.73 -19.66
C GLU A 132 4.54 9.64 -20.53
N GLU A 133 4.41 10.91 -20.15
CA GLU A 133 3.48 11.87 -20.77
C GLU A 133 3.74 11.99 -22.28
N GLU A 134 5.01 11.96 -22.71
CA GLU A 134 5.41 11.99 -24.12
C GLU A 134 4.90 10.76 -24.91
N VAL A 135 5.01 9.56 -24.33
CA VAL A 135 4.54 8.32 -24.98
C VAL A 135 3.02 8.19 -24.89
N ARG A 136 2.40 8.79 -23.87
CA ARG A 136 0.95 8.80 -23.72
C ARG A 136 0.28 9.54 -24.86
N ASP A 137 0.81 10.69 -25.26
CA ASP A 137 0.24 11.49 -26.36
C ASP A 137 0.36 10.73 -27.69
N GLU A 138 1.54 10.18 -28.00
CA GLU A 138 1.73 9.35 -29.21
C GLU A 138 0.82 8.11 -29.22
N LEU A 139 0.69 7.43 -28.08
CA LEU A 139 -0.20 6.27 -27.95
C LEU A 139 -1.67 6.68 -28.07
N GLU A 140 -2.07 7.80 -27.48
CA GLU A 140 -3.43 8.32 -27.57
C GLU A 140 -3.78 8.66 -29.02
N ASP A 141 -2.88 9.27 -29.77
CA ASP A 141 -3.06 9.56 -31.20
C ASP A 141 -3.21 8.27 -32.02
N ILE A 142 -2.36 7.27 -31.78
CA ILE A 142 -2.46 5.95 -32.45
C ILE A 142 -3.79 5.27 -32.09
N GLN A 143 -4.18 5.28 -30.81
CA GLN A 143 -5.45 4.73 -30.34
C GLN A 143 -6.64 5.43 -30.99
N GLN A 144 -6.62 6.77 -31.06
CA GLN A 144 -7.66 7.55 -31.72
C GLN A 144 -7.72 7.26 -33.23
N SER A 145 -6.57 7.08 -33.89
CA SER A 145 -6.51 6.67 -35.30
C SER A 145 -7.16 5.30 -35.50
N ILE A 146 -6.79 4.30 -34.69
CA ILE A 146 -7.36 2.95 -34.75
C ILE A 146 -8.87 2.98 -34.48
N LEU A 147 -9.32 3.79 -33.52
CA LEU A 147 -10.75 3.95 -33.21
C LEU A 147 -11.53 4.59 -34.36
N LYS A 148 -10.96 5.58 -35.04
CA LYS A 148 -11.58 6.21 -36.23
C LYS A 148 -11.71 5.21 -37.39
N ASP A 149 -10.74 4.31 -37.55
CA ASP A 149 -10.74 3.31 -38.61
C ASP A 149 -11.68 2.13 -38.31
N THR A 150 -11.74 1.69 -37.05
CA THR A 150 -12.56 0.53 -36.62
C THR A 150 -14.01 0.89 -36.40
N VAL A 151 -14.29 2.05 -35.80
CA VAL A 151 -15.65 2.54 -35.55
C VAL A 151 -15.98 3.57 -36.62
N SER A 152 -16.66 3.16 -37.68
CA SER A 152 -17.11 4.07 -38.75
C SER A 152 -18.18 5.05 -38.25
N THR A 153 -17.75 6.11 -37.57
CA THR A 153 -18.61 7.23 -37.16
C THR A 153 -18.96 8.14 -38.33
N ALA A 154 -18.18 8.11 -39.42
CA ALA A 154 -18.44 8.91 -40.62
C ALA A 154 -19.85 8.68 -41.18
N ASN A 155 -20.34 7.44 -41.18
CA ASN A 155 -21.69 7.11 -41.63
C ASN A 155 -22.77 7.61 -40.67
N THR A 156 -22.52 7.53 -39.37
CA THR A 156 -23.47 8.01 -38.36
C THR A 156 -23.54 9.53 -38.34
N ASP A 157 -22.41 10.22 -38.49
CA ASP A 157 -22.32 11.68 -38.59
C ASP A 157 -22.93 12.19 -39.89
N ARG A 158 -22.68 11.52 -41.02
CA ARG A 158 -23.38 11.83 -42.30
C ARG A 158 -24.89 11.64 -42.18
N SER A 159 -25.33 10.59 -41.49
CA SER A 159 -26.75 10.34 -41.23
C SER A 159 -27.39 11.42 -40.34
N LYS A 160 -26.71 11.82 -39.26
CA LYS A 160 -27.13 12.93 -38.38
C LYS A 160 -27.22 14.25 -39.16
N ARG A 161 -26.20 14.59 -39.95
CA ARG A 161 -26.19 15.81 -40.78
C ARG A 161 -27.33 15.82 -41.80
N ARG A 162 -27.63 14.67 -42.43
CA ARG A 162 -28.78 14.53 -43.35
C ARG A 162 -30.11 14.70 -42.62
N ARG A 163 -30.26 14.13 -41.41
CA ARG A 163 -31.47 14.26 -40.60
C ARG A 163 -31.68 15.71 -40.16
N PHE A 164 -30.61 16.42 -39.79
CA PHE A 164 -30.65 17.84 -39.44
C PHE A 164 -31.08 18.71 -40.63
N LYS A 165 -30.46 18.53 -41.80
CA LYS A 165 -30.86 19.25 -43.03
C LYS A 165 -32.32 19.00 -43.42
N ARG A 166 -32.82 17.76 -43.25
CA ARG A 166 -34.23 17.43 -43.51
C ARG A 166 -35.18 18.09 -42.50
N LYS A 167 -34.76 18.30 -41.25
CA LYS A 167 -35.55 19.04 -40.26
C LYS A 167 -35.60 20.52 -40.61
N GLN A 168 -34.44 21.14 -40.89
CA GLN A 168 -34.36 22.54 -41.32
C GLN A 168 -35.22 22.79 -42.57
N PHE A 169 -35.09 21.96 -43.61
CA PHE A 169 -35.90 22.10 -44.82
C PHE A 169 -37.41 22.00 -44.56
N LYS A 170 -37.83 21.14 -43.61
CA LYS A 170 -39.25 21.04 -43.23
C LYS A 170 -39.72 22.22 -42.38
N GLU A 171 -38.84 22.86 -41.63
CA GLU A 171 -39.14 24.07 -40.88
C GLU A 171 -39.25 25.26 -41.85
N ASP A 172 -38.32 25.39 -42.80
CA ASP A 172 -38.32 26.42 -43.85
C ASP A 172 -39.59 26.34 -44.72
N ILE A 173 -40.03 25.14 -45.13
CA ILE A 173 -41.29 24.97 -45.90
C ILE A 173 -42.52 25.33 -45.06
N LYS A 174 -42.55 24.97 -43.77
CA LYS A 174 -43.69 25.31 -42.91
C LYS A 174 -43.82 26.82 -42.70
N GLU A 175 -42.70 27.54 -42.80
CA GLU A 175 -42.69 28.99 -42.75
C GLU A 175 -43.18 29.63 -44.06
N SER A 176 -43.08 28.93 -45.20
CA SER A 176 -43.57 29.36 -46.51
C SER A 176 -44.99 28.90 -46.90
N ASP A 177 -45.49 27.78 -46.34
CA ASP A 177 -46.80 27.18 -46.70
C ASP A 177 -48.01 27.83 -45.99
N PHE A 178 -47.79 28.63 -44.95
CA PHE A 178 -48.82 29.59 -44.55
C PHE A 178 -48.84 30.70 -45.60
N VAL A 179 -50.03 31.03 -46.15
CA VAL A 179 -50.29 32.02 -47.22
C VAL A 179 -49.87 33.45 -46.82
N LYS A 180 -48.61 33.64 -46.42
CA LYS A 180 -47.98 34.93 -46.20
C LYS A 180 -47.38 35.33 -47.53
N ASP A 181 -48.19 35.96 -48.38
CA ASP A 181 -47.61 36.74 -49.47
C ASP A 181 -46.71 37.81 -48.83
N HIS A 182 -45.39 37.69 -49.03
CA HIS A 182 -44.40 38.62 -48.48
C HIS A 182 -44.64 40.07 -48.94
N ARG A 183 -45.42 40.27 -50.01
CA ARG A 183 -45.82 41.60 -50.50
C ARG A 183 -46.93 42.23 -49.66
N TYR A 184 -47.71 41.42 -48.94
CA TYR A 184 -48.88 41.84 -48.17
C TYR A 184 -48.90 41.19 -46.78
N PRO A 185 -48.12 41.71 -45.81
CA PRO A 185 -48.04 41.16 -44.45
C PRO A 185 -49.38 41.18 -43.68
N GLY A 186 -50.42 41.82 -44.22
CA GLY A 186 -51.78 41.87 -43.68
C GLY A 186 -52.81 41.01 -44.42
N LEU A 187 -52.40 40.16 -45.38
CA LEU A 187 -53.34 39.33 -46.14
C LEU A 187 -53.90 38.16 -45.29
N THR A 188 -53.13 37.72 -44.28
CA THR A 188 -53.44 36.53 -43.46
C THR A 188 -54.31 36.76 -42.22
N PRO A 189 -54.32 37.90 -41.51
CA PRO A 189 -55.19 38.08 -40.34
C PRO A 189 -56.62 38.40 -40.79
N GLY A 190 -57.42 37.36 -41.03
CA GLY A 190 -58.84 37.51 -41.39
C GLY A 190 -59.31 36.64 -42.56
N LEU A 191 -58.42 35.90 -43.23
CA LEU A 191 -58.83 34.93 -44.24
C LEU A 191 -59.40 33.69 -43.52
N ALA A 192 -60.69 33.42 -43.73
CA ALA A 192 -61.34 32.24 -43.18
C ALA A 192 -60.70 30.99 -43.80
N PRO A 193 -60.40 29.93 -43.02
CA PRO A 193 -59.98 28.66 -43.57
C PRO A 193 -61.16 28.01 -44.29
N VAL A 194 -61.21 28.22 -45.61
CA VAL A 194 -62.22 27.63 -46.49
C VAL A 194 -61.96 26.12 -46.58
N GLY A 195 -62.92 25.31 -46.15
CA GLY A 195 -62.83 23.85 -46.20
C GLY A 195 -63.09 23.33 -47.62
N LEU A 196 -62.61 22.12 -47.95
CA LEU A 196 -62.92 21.47 -49.23
C LEU A 196 -64.44 21.25 -49.45
N SER A 197 -65.23 21.32 -48.38
CA SER A 197 -66.69 21.24 -48.35
C SER A 197 -67.40 22.59 -48.42
N ASP A 198 -66.67 23.70 -48.56
CA ASP A 198 -67.20 25.08 -48.61
C ASP A 198 -67.19 25.63 -50.06
N GLU A 199 -66.47 24.96 -50.97
CA GLU A 199 -66.41 25.29 -52.41
C GLU A 199 -67.40 24.45 -53.25
N GLU A 200 -68.09 23.48 -52.62
CA GLU A 200 -69.05 22.59 -53.26
C GLU A 200 -70.46 22.79 -52.70
N ASP A 201 -71.10 23.94 -52.96
CA ASP A 201 -72.57 24.08 -53.01
C ASP A 201 -73.03 25.46 -53.55
N SER A 202 -73.48 25.43 -54.81
CA SER A 202 -74.52 26.24 -55.49
C SER A 202 -74.69 27.75 -55.26
N SER A 203 -74.73 28.52 -56.37
CA SER A 203 -75.69 29.63 -56.53
C SER A 203 -76.04 29.86 -58.00
N GLU A 204 -77.02 29.11 -58.50
CA GLU A 204 -77.74 29.43 -59.73
C GLU A 204 -79.23 29.58 -59.35
N GLU A 205 -79.62 30.82 -59.03
CA GLU A 205 -81.01 31.26 -58.84
C GLU A 205 -81.27 32.46 -59.77
N ASP A 206 -82.32 32.31 -60.59
CA ASP A 206 -83.06 33.23 -61.47
C ASP A 206 -82.39 33.90 -62.69
#